data_AF-A0A3C1C6K6-F1
#
_entry.id   AF-A0A3C1C6K6-F1
#
_cell.length_a   1.000
_cell.length_b   1.000
_cell.length_c   1.000
_cell.angle_alpha   90.00
_cell.angle_beta   90.00
_cell.angle_gamma   90.00
#
_symmetry.space_group_name_H-M   'P 1'
#
loop_
_entity.id
_entity.type
_entity.pdbx_description
1 polymer ?
#
loop_
_entity_poly.entity_id
_entity_poly.type
_entity_poly.pdbx_seq_one_letter_code
_entity_poly.pdbx_strand_id
1 'polypeptide(L)'
;DIAEQGGLIGCMTSPAALADIKDRANHTLERYMHHLRHMIDVAGEDHVGLGLHFCEYLYTQEEYPPVKGLEDASRAYVIIEELGKFGLSSYQIEKIAYRNFARVFKEATD
;
A
#
# COMPACT_ATOMS: atom_id res chain seq x y z
N ASP A 1 1.01 3.28 -18.90
CA ASP A 1 -0.10 2.34 -19.16
C ASP A 1 -1.21 2.38 -18.12
N ILE A 2 -1.08 1.83 -16.90
CA ILE A 2 -2.24 1.74 -15.96
C ILE A 2 -2.82 3.11 -15.58
N ALA A 3 -1.99 4.04 -15.10
CA ALA A 3 -2.43 5.38 -14.70
C ALA A 3 -2.98 6.19 -15.89
N GLU A 4 -2.31 6.11 -17.05
CA GLU A 4 -2.74 6.79 -18.28
C GLU A 4 -4.11 6.34 -18.77
N GLN A 5 -4.52 5.10 -18.45
CA GLN A 5 -5.85 4.57 -18.75
C GLN A 5 -6.87 4.84 -17.63
N GLY A 6 -6.55 5.72 -16.67
CA GLY A 6 -7.45 6.04 -15.55
C GLY A 6 -7.47 5.00 -14.43
N GLY A 7 -6.62 3.96 -14.52
CA GLY A 7 -6.62 2.81 -13.62
C GLY A 7 -6.10 3.12 -12.21
N LEU A 8 -5.92 2.05 -11.41
CA LEU A 8 -5.48 2.13 -10.01
C LEU A 8 -4.54 0.96 -9.68
N ILE A 9 -3.49 1.24 -8.91
CA ILE A 9 -2.52 0.26 -8.43
C ILE A 9 -2.55 0.23 -6.90
N GLY A 10 -2.79 -0.96 -6.33
CA GLY A 10 -2.75 -1.18 -4.89
C GLY A 10 -1.35 -1.54 -4.41
N CYS A 11 -0.80 -0.81 -3.44
CA CYS A 11 0.47 -1.16 -2.80
C CYS A 11 0.23 -2.33 -1.82
N MET A 12 0.87 -3.47 -2.07
CA MET A 12 0.72 -4.70 -1.28
C MET A 12 1.69 -4.75 -0.10
N THR A 13 1.26 -5.32 1.03
CA THR A 13 2.14 -5.64 2.16
C THR A 13 2.67 -7.06 2.11
N SER A 14 2.49 -7.76 0.98
CA SER A 14 2.93 -9.15 0.87
C SER A 14 4.45 -9.26 0.86
N PRO A 15 5.04 -10.24 1.57
CA PRO A 15 6.46 -10.55 1.55
C PRO A 15 7.09 -10.56 0.16
N ALA A 16 6.43 -11.25 -0.78
CA ALA A 16 6.94 -11.42 -2.13
C ALA A 16 6.90 -10.13 -2.96
N ALA A 17 6.01 -9.19 -2.65
CA ALA A 17 5.95 -7.90 -3.32
C ALA A 17 6.94 -6.88 -2.72
N LEU A 18 7.30 -7.01 -1.44
CA LEU A 18 8.14 -6.04 -0.75
C LEU A 18 9.63 -6.27 -0.94
N ALA A 19 10.06 -7.53 -0.94
CA ALA A 19 11.46 -7.90 -1.05
C ALA A 19 11.64 -9.22 -1.80
N ASP A 20 12.78 -9.34 -2.49
CA ASP A 20 13.25 -10.61 -3.04
C ASP A 20 13.38 -11.66 -1.93
N ILE A 21 13.25 -12.94 -2.28
CA ILE A 21 13.34 -14.06 -1.32
C ILE A 21 14.62 -14.02 -0.48
N LYS A 22 15.73 -13.50 -1.03
CA LYS A 22 17.02 -13.37 -0.34
C LYS A 22 17.09 -12.22 0.67
N ASP A 23 16.12 -11.31 0.65
CA ASP A 23 16.11 -10.06 1.41
C ASP A 23 14.83 -9.91 2.27
N ARG A 24 14.10 -11.01 2.48
CA ARG A 24 12.86 -11.04 3.28
C ARG A 24 13.04 -10.73 4.76
N ALA A 25 14.28 -10.75 5.26
CA ALA A 25 14.60 -10.28 6.61
C ALA A 25 14.31 -8.77 6.79
N ASN A 26 14.17 -8.02 5.68
CA ASN A 26 13.94 -6.57 5.67
C ASN A 26 12.49 -6.20 5.27
N HIS A 27 11.48 -6.93 5.77
CA HIS A 27 10.08 -6.51 5.70
C HIS A 27 9.78 -5.50 6.78
N THR A 28 9.97 -4.22 6.47
CA THR A 28 9.73 -3.13 7.40
C THR A 28 8.73 -2.14 6.83
N LEU A 29 8.06 -1.41 7.71
CA LEU A 29 7.23 -0.27 7.34
C LEU A 29 8.00 0.71 6.45
N GLU A 30 9.28 0.97 6.73
CA GLU A 30 10.12 1.86 5.93
C GLU A 30 10.21 1.41 4.47
N ARG A 31 10.43 0.11 4.23
CA ARG A 31 10.49 -0.43 2.87
C ARG A 31 9.14 -0.38 2.17
N TYR A 32 8.06 -0.69 2.89
CA TYR A 32 6.71 -0.51 2.37
C TYR A 32 6.45 0.95 1.96
N MET A 33 6.81 1.91 2.82
CA MET A 33 6.66 3.34 2.54
C MET A 33 7.56 3.82 1.40
N HIS A 34 8.72 3.18 1.17
CA HIS A 34 9.53 3.45 -0.01
C HIS A 34 8.81 3.07 -1.31
N HIS A 35 8.24 1.86 -1.37
CA HIS A 35 7.44 1.41 -2.52
C HIS A 35 6.20 2.27 -2.74
N LEU A 36 5.45 2.55 -1.67
CA LEU A 36 4.23 3.37 -1.76
C LEU A 36 4.55 4.78 -2.30
N ARG A 37 5.61 5.42 -1.80
CA ARG A 37 6.04 6.74 -2.30
C ARG A 37 6.51 6.69 -3.74
N HIS A 38 7.25 5.66 -4.13
CA HIS A 38 7.66 5.48 -5.51
C HIS A 38 6.45 5.29 -6.45
N MET A 39 5.44 4.54 -6.02
CA MET A 39 4.19 4.38 -6.77
C MET A 39 3.48 5.73 -6.94
N ILE A 40 3.41 6.55 -5.89
CA ILE A 40 2.80 7.89 -5.96
C ILE A 40 3.58 8.79 -6.94
N ASP A 41 4.91 8.77 -6.89
CA ASP A 41 5.78 9.55 -7.76
C ASP A 41 5.63 9.17 -9.25
N VAL A 42 5.55 7.88 -9.55
CA VAL A 42 5.48 7.38 -10.93
C VAL A 42 4.07 7.39 -11.50
N ALA A 43 3.08 6.94 -10.72
CA ALA A 43 1.70 6.78 -11.20
C ALA A 43 0.81 8.00 -10.92
N GLY A 44 1.22 8.88 -10.01
CA GLY A 44 0.38 9.96 -9.50
C GLY A 44 -0.57 9.49 -8.39
N GLU A 45 -0.86 10.41 -7.46
CA GLU A 45 -1.68 10.15 -6.29
C GLU A 45 -3.14 9.78 -6.57
N ASP A 46 -3.65 9.99 -7.79
CA ASP A 46 -5.00 9.59 -8.20
C ASP A 46 -5.11 8.11 -8.64
N HIS A 47 -3.96 7.45 -8.77
CA HIS A 47 -3.83 6.10 -9.33
C HIS A 47 -3.16 5.12 -8.35
N VAL A 48 -3.02 5.51 -7.09
CA VAL A 48 -2.44 4.67 -6.02
C VAL A 48 -3.46 4.42 -4.92
N GLY A 49 -3.52 3.19 -4.43
CA GLY A 49 -4.36 2.79 -3.30
C GLY A 49 -3.65 1.83 -2.34
N LEU A 50 -4.26 1.60 -1.17
CA LEU A 50 -3.78 0.63 -0.19
C LEU A 50 -4.32 -0.79 -0.49
N GLY A 51 -3.51 -1.63 -1.13
CA GLY A 51 -3.85 -3.01 -1.49
C GLY A 51 -3.29 -4.02 -0.50
N LEU A 52 -3.55 -3.84 0.79
CA LEU A 52 -2.67 -4.33 1.86
C LEU A 52 -2.44 -5.85 1.83
N HIS A 53 -3.45 -6.68 1.59
CA HIS A 53 -3.26 -8.14 1.56
C HIS A 53 -2.74 -8.70 2.90
N PHE A 54 -3.41 -8.32 3.99
CA PHE A 54 -3.24 -8.93 5.31
C PHE A 54 -3.72 -10.38 5.28
N CYS A 55 -2.81 -11.30 5.57
CA CYS A 55 -3.02 -12.75 5.55
C CYS A 55 -2.30 -13.46 6.71
N GLU A 56 -1.82 -12.71 7.70
CA GLU A 56 -1.12 -13.20 8.89
C GLU A 56 -1.97 -14.17 9.72
N TYR A 57 -3.30 -14.13 9.59
CA TYR A 57 -4.23 -15.05 10.23
C TYR A 57 -4.40 -16.38 9.47
N LEU A 58 -3.88 -16.50 8.24
CA LEU A 58 -4.00 -17.70 7.40
C LEU A 58 -2.75 -18.59 7.41
N TYR A 59 -1.59 -18.05 7.79
CA TYR A 59 -0.28 -18.69 7.65
C TYR A 59 0.57 -18.50 8.90
N THR A 60 1.60 -19.33 9.09
CA THR A 60 2.58 -19.05 10.15
C THR A 60 3.46 -17.86 9.79
N GLN A 61 4.14 -17.27 10.78
CA GLN A 61 5.05 -16.14 10.53
C GLN A 61 6.25 -16.54 9.67
N GLU A 62 6.65 -17.81 9.67
CA GLU A 62 7.70 -18.33 8.81
C GLU A 62 7.25 -18.42 7.34
N GLU A 63 6.00 -18.82 7.12
CA GLU A 63 5.40 -18.92 5.79
C GLU A 63 5.07 -17.54 5.19
N TYR A 64 4.53 -16.64 6.03
CA TYR A 64 4.14 -15.29 5.65
C TYR A 64 4.61 -14.29 6.71
N PRO A 65 5.90 -13.90 6.68
CA PRO A 65 6.46 -12.97 7.67
C PRO A 65 5.80 -11.60 7.55
N PRO A 66 5.12 -11.10 8.59
CA PRO A 66 4.42 -9.83 8.54
C PRO A 66 5.41 -8.66 8.37
N VAL A 67 4.90 -7.53 7.90
CA VAL A 67 5.70 -6.29 7.81
C VAL A 67 5.91 -5.73 9.21
N LYS A 68 7.15 -5.63 9.65
CA LYS A 68 7.48 -5.05 10.95
C LYS A 68 7.01 -3.59 11.03
N GLY A 69 6.18 -3.29 12.01
CA GLY A 69 5.50 -2.00 12.22
C GLY A 69 4.12 -1.91 11.56
N LEU A 70 3.75 -2.85 10.70
CA LEU A 70 2.50 -2.96 9.94
C LEU A 70 2.05 -4.43 9.91
N GLU A 71 1.98 -5.05 11.07
CA GLU A 71 1.85 -6.51 11.19
C GLU A 71 0.48 -7.03 10.76
N ASP A 72 -0.56 -6.24 11.00
CA ASP A 72 -1.96 -6.60 10.75
C ASP A 72 -2.83 -5.35 10.50
N ALA A 73 -4.12 -5.58 10.27
CA ALA A 73 -5.08 -4.52 10.00
C ALA A 73 -5.21 -3.47 11.13
N SER A 74 -4.95 -3.83 12.39
CA SER A 74 -4.97 -2.87 13.51
C SER A 74 -3.85 -1.84 13.41
N ARG A 75 -2.81 -2.12 12.63
CA ARG A 75 -1.65 -1.25 12.41
C ARG A 75 -1.78 -0.37 11.16
N ALA A 76 -2.83 -0.52 10.34
CA ALA A 76 -2.96 0.21 9.07
C ALA A 76 -2.88 1.75 9.21
N TYR A 77 -3.26 2.29 10.37
CA TYR A 77 -3.17 3.72 10.66
C TYR A 77 -1.75 4.29 10.58
N VAL A 78 -0.71 3.48 10.79
CA VAL A 78 0.69 3.94 10.73
C VAL A 78 1.06 4.42 9.33
N ILE A 79 0.44 3.86 8.28
CA ILE A 79 0.64 4.30 6.90
C ILE A 79 0.18 5.75 6.75
N ILE A 80 -0.96 6.08 7.38
CA ILE A 80 -1.54 7.43 7.34
C ILE A 80 -0.63 8.43 8.05
N GLU A 81 -0.09 8.05 9.21
CA GLU A 81 0.89 8.88 9.93
C GLU A 81 2.16 9.12 9.10
N GLU A 82 2.70 8.09 8.47
CA GLU A 82 3.91 8.21 7.64
C GLU A 82 3.68 9.04 6.37
N LEU A 83 2.52 8.91 5.70
CA LEU A 83 2.15 9.78 4.58
C LEU A 83 2.02 11.26 5.01
N GLY A 84 1.47 11.51 6.20
CA GLY A 84 1.41 12.85 6.78
C GLY A 84 2.79 13.43 7.08
N LYS A 85 3.70 12.63 7.65
CA LYS A 85 5.11 13.03 7.86
C LYS A 85 5.83 13.32 6.54
N PHE A 86 5.44 12.64 5.46
CA PHE A 86 5.96 12.87 4.12
C PHE A 86 5.41 14.15 3.46
N GLY A 87 4.43 14.82 4.08
CA GLY A 87 3.94 16.13 3.64
C GLY A 87 2.68 16.09 2.77
N LEU A 88 2.03 14.93 2.63
CA LEU A 88 0.75 14.84 1.95
C LEU A 88 -0.33 15.51 2.79
N SER A 89 -1.19 16.28 2.13
CA SER A 89 -2.40 16.82 2.75
C SER A 89 -3.38 15.69 3.10
N SER A 90 -4.29 15.97 4.05
CA SER A 90 -5.35 15.03 4.41
C SER A 90 -6.17 14.57 3.21
N TYR A 91 -6.40 15.45 2.23
CA TYR A 91 -7.12 15.10 1.01
C TYR A 91 -6.36 14.07 0.15
N GLN A 92 -5.04 14.28 -0.04
CA GLN A 92 -4.18 13.34 -0.77
C GLN A 92 -4.11 11.98 -0.06
N ILE A 93 -4.02 12.00 1.27
CA ILE A 93 -4.06 10.78 2.10
C ILE A 93 -5.39 10.05 1.91
N GLU A 94 -6.53 10.75 1.94
CA GLU A 94 -7.84 10.14 1.72
C GLU A 94 -7.97 9.50 0.32
N LYS A 95 -7.36 10.11 -0.71
CA LYS A 95 -7.29 9.52 -2.05
C LYS A 95 -6.64 8.14 -2.03
N ILE A 96 -5.45 8.07 -1.44
CA ILE A 96 -4.68 6.83 -1.31
C ILE A 96 -5.40 5.81 -0.42
N ALA A 97 -6.01 6.28 0.69
CA ALA A 97 -6.65 5.42 1.66
C ALA A 97 -7.93 4.75 1.13
N TYR A 98 -8.78 5.49 0.40
CA TYR A 98 -10.04 4.93 -0.08
C TYR A 98 -10.66 5.61 -1.31
N ARG A 99 -10.48 6.93 -1.53
CA ARG A 99 -11.27 7.63 -2.57
C ARG A 99 -10.92 7.15 -3.98
N ASN A 100 -9.68 6.74 -4.24
CA ASN A 100 -9.29 6.21 -5.54
C ASN A 100 -9.94 4.86 -5.84
N PHE A 101 -10.03 3.97 -4.83
CA PHE A 101 -10.79 2.73 -4.97
C PHE A 101 -12.28 3.01 -5.19
N ALA A 102 -12.87 3.93 -4.42
CA ALA A 102 -14.26 4.31 -4.59
C ALA A 102 -14.56 4.88 -6.00
N ARG A 103 -13.64 5.68 -6.55
CA ARG A 103 -13.71 6.20 -7.92
C ARG A 103 -13.75 5.06 -8.94
N VAL A 104 -12.76 4.17 -8.91
CA VAL A 104 -12.67 3.08 -9.90
C VAL A 104 -13.83 2.09 -9.78
N PHE A 105 -14.29 1.77 -8.57
CA PHE A 105 -15.46 0.90 -8.41
C PHE A 105 -16.72 1.53 -8.98
N LYS A 106 -16.92 2.83 -8.78
CA LYS A 106 -18.05 3.55 -9.37
C LYS A 106 -17.98 3.53 -10.91
N GLU A 107 -16.83 3.89 -11.48
CA GLU A 107 -16.60 3.90 -12.93
C GLU A 107 -16.78 2.51 -13.57
N ALA A 108 -16.52 1.42 -12.84
CA ALA A 108 -16.68 0.06 -13.34
C ALA A 108 -18.13 -0.46 -13.30
N THR A 109 -19.00 0.21 -12.55
CA THR A 109 -20.41 -0.20 -12.36
C THR A 109 -21.41 0.72 -13.05
N ASP A 110 -20.96 1.87 -13.53
CA ASP A 110 -21.73 2.80 -14.36
C ASP A 110 -21.65 2.41 -15.85
#